data_AF-A0A0H5QYU4-F1
#
_entry.id   AF-A0A0H5QYU4-F1
#
_cell.length_a   1.000
_cell.length_b   1.000
_cell.length_c   1.000
_cell.angle_alpha   90.00
_cell.angle_beta   90.00
_cell.angle_gamma   90.00
#
_symmetry.space_group_name_H-M   'P 1'
#
loop_
_entity.id
_entity.type
_entity.pdbx_description
1 polymer ?
#
loop_
_entity_poly.entity_id
_entity_poly.type
_entity_poly.pdbx_seq_one_letter_code
_entity_poly.pdbx_strand_id
1 'polypeptide(L)'
;MSSEAPSVSKTTDVVVEMSPSNQSKYGSDTWFGIGKISNHIWKELSLCAYPILLETASGVEPQMFDVTLDSCTHLCQAFDTTADGRVSRAELTMGLESKGFSSLDACQSYQELIDILEVINAGAQVVTPEQLSWILQRVKLEKLANSAFFDIKSYDNECNCFKNSPLTSFIYNPRESISADILTVSDQRNFFLKDEHHTNSFSSKASVHWIAFSDVVGLDGDLSRCSVAQKNRRIVLMLCLRFRLHPLSLDRVLNLDWETPKRYIFGRFDFLILPVYRLTKLSRQSMDICERRTKTTHSHLTRHESGPRPVPFVEIEQCQVAIWNDRIRWNELIHVQSKWISANLRIHSNEFDNGKSPSMWKDASAEPIFSGVTGQLEANYSMLRRGNSDWLQFAIFEAIAKDLANVVNALRSLIEFHQDLLHTEESHYATNNMKMIIALNDDLENLKRKIRPLRRIVRGLADDPERNGSIRRYLADCDEDINNSLLDMEQMSVQCDSLKNEVRTYKDTRTNTMLFILSMVTTLFIPAQFITGLYGMNFYDVDHQQSSIPELTWRYGYAYFWCLILLIIAGTLLLFKKMKMFPRLKR
;
A
#
# COMPACT_ATOMS: atom_id res chain seq x y z
N MET A 1 18.21 -88.63 -21.05
CA MET A 1 17.29 -87.49 -21.22
C MET A 1 17.62 -86.52 -20.09
N SER A 2 18.64 -85.67 -20.24
CA SER A 2 18.75 -84.45 -21.06
C SER A 2 18.37 -83.20 -20.26
N SER A 3 19.40 -82.35 -20.07
CA SER A 3 19.42 -80.87 -20.01
C SER A 3 18.66 -80.17 -18.87
N GLU A 4 19.08 -79.05 -18.28
CA GLU A 4 20.23 -78.14 -18.35
C GLU A 4 19.95 -77.11 -17.24
N ALA A 5 20.98 -76.53 -16.60
CA ALA A 5 20.83 -75.24 -15.92
C ALA A 5 20.85 -74.11 -16.98
N PRO A 6 20.33 -72.90 -16.67
CA PRO A 6 21.32 -71.87 -16.35
C PRO A 6 20.91 -70.85 -15.27
N SER A 7 21.99 -70.26 -14.74
CA SER A 7 22.17 -69.12 -13.85
C SER A 7 21.39 -67.83 -14.19
N VAL A 8 20.94 -67.07 -13.17
CA VAL A 8 20.89 -65.60 -13.25
C VAL A 8 21.28 -64.94 -11.91
N SER A 9 22.22 -64.02 -12.06
CA SER A 9 22.90 -63.05 -11.18
C SER A 9 22.48 -62.85 -9.72
N LYS A 10 23.49 -62.99 -8.84
CA LYS A 10 23.69 -62.12 -7.67
C LYS A 10 23.83 -60.67 -8.15
N THR A 11 22.90 -59.80 -7.78
CA THR A 11 23.13 -58.35 -7.75
C THR A 11 23.02 -57.90 -6.31
N THR A 12 24.17 -57.50 -5.79
CA THR A 12 24.43 -57.03 -4.43
C THR A 12 23.45 -55.96 -3.99
N ASP A 13 22.77 -56.26 -2.89
CA ASP A 13 21.93 -55.37 -2.10
C ASP A 13 22.71 -54.15 -1.62
N VAL A 14 22.16 -52.95 -1.81
CA VAL A 14 22.68 -51.73 -1.20
C VAL A 14 21.51 -50.91 -0.64
N VAL A 15 21.59 -50.70 0.67
CA VAL A 15 20.65 -50.00 1.56
C VAL A 15 20.82 -48.48 1.43
N VAL A 16 19.73 -47.72 1.51
CA VAL A 16 19.79 -46.27 1.79
C VAL A 16 18.83 -45.93 2.93
N GLU A 17 19.38 -45.26 3.95
CA GLU A 17 18.73 -44.81 5.17
C GLU A 17 17.77 -43.63 4.93
N MET A 18 16.57 -43.71 5.51
CA MET A 18 15.70 -42.56 5.74
C MET A 18 16.18 -41.80 6.99
N SER A 19 16.96 -40.74 6.81
CA SER A 19 17.18 -39.73 7.87
C SER A 19 17.09 -38.31 7.31
N PRO A 20 16.40 -37.38 8.00
CA PRO A 20 16.38 -35.95 7.65
C PRO A 20 17.73 -35.23 7.85
N SER A 21 18.78 -35.91 8.32
CA SER A 21 19.98 -35.27 8.89
C SER A 21 21.20 -35.13 7.97
N ASN A 22 21.11 -35.42 6.66
CA ASN A 22 22.26 -35.30 5.75
C ASN A 22 22.02 -34.33 4.59
N GLN A 23 21.91 -33.03 4.90
CA GLN A 23 22.01 -31.94 3.91
C GLN A 23 23.42 -31.78 3.28
N SER A 24 24.34 -32.73 3.42
CA SER A 24 25.76 -32.52 3.03
C SER A 24 26.45 -33.64 2.24
N LYS A 25 25.75 -34.68 1.77
CA LYS A 25 26.42 -35.82 1.10
C LYS A 25 26.10 -36.07 -0.38
N TYR A 26 25.08 -35.45 -0.96
CA TYR A 26 24.90 -35.49 -2.42
C TYR A 26 25.47 -34.20 -3.03
N GLY A 27 26.68 -34.32 -3.58
CA GLY A 27 27.35 -33.25 -4.30
C GLY A 27 26.55 -32.79 -5.51
N SER A 28 26.89 -31.60 -5.99
CA SER A 28 26.37 -30.88 -7.16
C SER A 28 26.22 -31.67 -8.47
N ASP A 29 26.72 -32.90 -8.55
CA ASP A 29 27.03 -33.59 -9.79
C ASP A 29 25.86 -34.38 -10.39
N THR A 30 24.89 -34.83 -9.59
CA THR A 30 23.67 -35.53 -10.08
C THR A 30 22.65 -34.60 -10.73
N TRP A 31 22.74 -33.29 -10.48
CA TRP A 31 21.85 -32.26 -11.03
C TRP A 31 22.18 -31.86 -12.48
N PHE A 32 23.43 -32.09 -12.92
CA PHE A 32 23.91 -31.67 -14.23
C PHE A 32 23.24 -32.37 -15.42
N GLY A 33 22.59 -33.51 -15.19
CA GLY A 33 21.92 -34.26 -16.26
C GLY A 33 20.58 -33.67 -16.68
N ILE A 34 19.78 -33.21 -15.71
CA ILE A 34 18.39 -32.80 -15.94
C ILE A 34 18.33 -31.43 -16.66
N GLY A 35 19.24 -30.52 -16.33
CA GLY A 35 19.38 -29.21 -17.02
C GLY A 35 19.97 -29.28 -18.43
N LYS A 36 20.39 -30.47 -18.91
CA LYS A 36 20.85 -30.68 -20.29
C LYS A 36 19.75 -31.21 -21.22
N ILE A 37 18.55 -31.42 -20.69
CA ILE A 37 17.39 -31.86 -21.48
C ILE A 37 17.07 -30.78 -22.52
N SER A 38 16.95 -31.19 -23.79
CA SER A 38 16.68 -30.29 -24.90
C SER A 38 15.40 -29.47 -24.68
N ASN A 39 15.44 -28.17 -24.98
CA ASN A 39 14.26 -27.29 -24.95
C ASN A 39 13.08 -27.83 -25.77
N HIS A 40 13.34 -28.65 -26.79
CA HIS A 40 12.30 -29.33 -27.57
C HIS A 40 11.42 -30.25 -26.71
N ILE A 41 12.05 -31.06 -25.85
CA ILE A 41 11.39 -32.03 -24.98
C ILE A 41 10.47 -31.30 -24.00
N TRP A 42 10.96 -30.23 -23.38
CA TRP A 42 10.16 -29.41 -22.46
C TRP A 42 8.94 -28.76 -23.13
N LYS A 43 9.14 -28.26 -24.36
CA LYS A 43 8.07 -27.63 -25.13
C LYS A 43 6.97 -28.63 -25.48
N GLU A 44 7.30 -29.82 -25.95
CA GLU A 44 6.31 -30.86 -26.25
C GLU A 44 5.56 -31.34 -25.01
N LEU A 45 6.28 -31.57 -23.89
CA LEU A 45 5.66 -31.93 -22.62
C LEU A 45 4.67 -30.86 -22.12
N SER A 46 4.98 -29.59 -22.35
CA SER A 46 4.07 -28.49 -21.99
C SER A 46 2.76 -28.50 -22.78
N LEU A 47 2.78 -29.00 -24.02
CA LEU A 47 1.58 -29.16 -24.86
C LEU A 47 0.69 -30.32 -24.38
N CYS A 48 1.29 -31.36 -23.79
CA CYS A 48 0.59 -32.52 -23.25
C CYS A 48 -0.16 -32.20 -21.91
N ALA A 49 0.08 -31.07 -21.25
CA ALA A 49 -0.55 -30.73 -19.97
C ALA A 49 -1.87 -29.91 -20.12
N TYR A 50 -2.81 -29.98 -19.17
CA TYR A 50 -4.13 -29.30 -19.25
C TYR A 50 -4.07 -27.77 -19.47
N PRO A 51 -4.92 -27.16 -20.31
CA PRO A 51 -4.91 -25.72 -20.55
C PRO A 51 -5.05 -24.94 -19.22
N ILE A 52 -4.11 -24.02 -18.97
CA ILE A 52 -4.22 -23.10 -17.84
C ILE A 52 -5.23 -22.03 -18.24
N LEU A 53 -6.47 -22.17 -17.78
CA LEU A 53 -7.53 -21.19 -18.03
C LEU A 53 -7.29 -19.95 -17.15
N LEU A 54 -6.79 -18.88 -17.78
CA LEU A 54 -6.59 -17.58 -17.12
C LEU A 54 -7.79 -16.64 -17.28
N GLU A 55 -8.83 -17.07 -17.98
CA GLU A 55 -9.94 -16.23 -18.45
C GLU A 55 -11.07 -16.06 -17.44
N THR A 56 -11.11 -16.86 -16.37
CA THR A 56 -12.17 -16.73 -15.36
C THR A 56 -11.64 -16.06 -14.11
N ALA A 57 -12.28 -14.96 -13.71
CA ALA A 57 -11.98 -14.20 -12.49
C ALA A 57 -12.05 -15.06 -11.20
N SER A 58 -12.58 -16.28 -11.29
CA SER A 58 -12.80 -17.21 -10.18
C SER A 58 -12.03 -18.54 -10.26
N GLY A 59 -11.08 -18.74 -11.19
CA GLY A 59 -10.73 -20.11 -11.61
C GLY A 59 -9.26 -20.52 -11.68
N VAL A 60 -8.29 -19.76 -11.16
CA VAL A 60 -6.94 -20.30 -10.99
C VAL A 60 -6.91 -21.02 -9.64
N GLU A 61 -7.19 -22.32 -9.60
CA GLU A 61 -6.99 -23.08 -8.36
C GLU A 61 -5.51 -23.01 -7.97
N PRO A 62 -5.16 -22.32 -6.86
CA PRO A 62 -3.76 -22.09 -6.51
C PRO A 62 -3.00 -23.40 -6.31
N GLN A 63 -3.71 -24.45 -5.90
CA GLN A 63 -3.21 -25.81 -5.70
C GLN A 63 -2.61 -26.41 -6.99
N MET A 64 -3.09 -26.02 -8.17
CA MET A 64 -2.52 -26.48 -9.45
C MET A 64 -1.13 -25.89 -9.70
N PHE A 65 -0.75 -24.81 -9.04
CA PHE A 65 0.58 -24.17 -9.15
C PHE A 65 1.51 -24.56 -8.01
N ASP A 66 1.07 -25.47 -7.15
CA ASP A 66 1.88 -25.92 -6.04
C ASP A 66 2.98 -26.87 -6.53
N VAL A 67 4.19 -26.31 -6.59
CA VAL A 67 5.43 -27.02 -6.92
C VAL A 67 6.42 -26.92 -5.75
N THR A 68 5.91 -26.62 -4.56
CA THR A 68 6.72 -26.58 -3.34
C THR A 68 7.31 -27.95 -3.04
N LEU A 69 8.47 -27.96 -2.38
CA LEU A 69 9.13 -29.21 -2.03
C LEU A 69 8.23 -30.08 -1.13
N ASP A 70 7.55 -29.47 -0.17
CA ASP A 70 6.64 -30.15 0.76
C ASP A 70 5.46 -30.82 0.03
N SER A 71 4.91 -30.16 -0.98
CA SER A 71 3.83 -30.74 -1.80
C SER A 71 4.33 -31.91 -2.63
N CYS A 72 5.56 -31.82 -3.16
CA CYS A 72 6.18 -32.91 -3.90
C CYS A 72 6.56 -34.07 -2.98
N THR A 73 7.03 -33.81 -1.75
CA THR A 73 7.35 -34.85 -0.78
C THR A 73 6.09 -35.57 -0.30
N HIS A 74 5.00 -34.85 -0.02
CA HIS A 74 3.71 -35.45 0.32
C HIS A 74 3.15 -36.31 -0.81
N LEU A 75 3.26 -35.84 -2.05
CA LEU A 75 2.86 -36.62 -3.21
C LEU A 75 3.74 -37.87 -3.37
N CYS A 76 5.05 -37.75 -3.16
CA CYS A 76 5.95 -38.91 -3.13
C CYS A 76 5.65 -39.90 -2.00
N GLN A 77 5.15 -39.43 -0.85
CA GLN A 77 4.72 -40.28 0.28
C GLN A 77 3.38 -40.97 0.04
N ALA A 78 2.53 -40.41 -0.82
CA ALA A 78 1.24 -40.98 -1.18
C ALA A 78 1.37 -42.11 -2.22
N PHE A 79 2.53 -42.25 -2.86
CA PHE A 79 2.82 -43.40 -3.70
C PHE A 79 2.92 -44.66 -2.86
N ASP A 80 2.36 -45.76 -3.38
CA ASP A 80 2.35 -47.05 -2.72
C ASP A 80 3.77 -47.63 -2.80
N THR A 81 4.65 -47.13 -1.92
CA THR A 81 6.02 -47.64 -1.82
C THR A 81 5.91 -49.09 -1.39
N THR A 82 6.11 -50.01 -2.33
CA THR A 82 6.53 -51.38 -1.99
C THR A 82 7.68 -51.30 -1.00
N ALA A 83 7.88 -52.33 -0.17
CA ALA A 83 8.72 -52.35 1.04
C ALA A 83 10.15 -51.75 0.93
N ASP A 84 10.60 -51.43 -0.28
CA ASP A 84 11.90 -50.88 -0.67
C ASP A 84 11.91 -49.33 -0.84
N GLY A 85 10.79 -48.63 -0.60
CA GLY A 85 10.75 -47.15 -0.60
C GLY A 85 10.87 -46.50 -2.00
N ARG A 86 10.51 -47.21 -3.07
CA ARG A 86 10.64 -46.76 -4.47
C ARG A 86 9.28 -46.39 -5.07
N VAL A 87 9.30 -45.42 -5.99
CA VAL A 87 8.13 -44.99 -6.78
C VAL A 87 8.14 -45.69 -8.13
N SER A 88 7.07 -46.42 -8.46
CA SER A 88 6.97 -47.10 -9.76
C SER A 88 6.70 -46.09 -10.90
N ARG A 89 7.02 -46.47 -12.13
CA ARG A 89 6.74 -45.65 -13.32
C ARG A 89 5.25 -45.27 -13.43
N ALA A 90 4.36 -46.21 -13.10
CA ALA A 90 2.92 -45.98 -13.11
C ALA A 90 2.46 -45.01 -12.00
N GLU A 91 3.06 -45.11 -10.81
CA GLU A 91 2.83 -44.15 -9.72
C GLU A 91 3.29 -42.75 -10.10
N LEU A 92 4.48 -42.61 -10.72
CA LEU A 92 4.96 -41.31 -11.20
C LEU A 92 3.99 -40.70 -12.23
N THR A 93 3.49 -41.49 -13.18
CA THR A 93 2.45 -41.03 -14.12
C THR A 93 1.21 -40.55 -13.38
N MET A 94 0.68 -41.35 -12.44
CA MET A 94 -0.51 -41.01 -11.65
C MET A 94 -0.32 -39.74 -10.81
N GLY A 95 0.87 -39.56 -10.24
CA GLY A 95 1.24 -38.37 -9.48
C GLY A 95 1.32 -37.12 -10.35
N LEU A 96 1.92 -37.22 -11.54
CA LEU A 96 1.94 -36.13 -12.50
C LEU A 96 0.52 -35.80 -13.01
N GLU A 97 -0.30 -36.80 -13.28
CA GLU A 97 -1.70 -36.60 -13.65
C GLU A 97 -2.48 -35.84 -12.58
N SER A 98 -2.28 -36.18 -11.30
CA SER A 98 -2.89 -35.47 -10.16
C SER A 98 -2.48 -34.00 -10.07
N LYS A 99 -1.32 -33.63 -10.65
CA LYS A 99 -0.77 -32.26 -10.65
C LYS A 99 -1.04 -31.50 -11.95
N GLY A 100 -1.91 -32.02 -12.81
CA GLY A 100 -2.44 -31.31 -13.98
C GLY A 100 -1.83 -31.70 -15.33
N PHE A 101 -1.36 -32.94 -15.47
CA PHE A 101 -0.93 -33.49 -16.75
C PHE A 101 -2.01 -34.42 -17.31
N SER A 102 -2.28 -34.35 -18.61
CA SER A 102 -3.23 -35.24 -19.30
C SER A 102 -2.47 -36.13 -20.28
N SER A 103 -2.87 -37.40 -20.42
CA SER A 103 -2.43 -38.27 -21.52
C SER A 103 -0.90 -38.38 -21.70
N LEU A 104 -0.17 -38.61 -20.60
CA LEU A 104 1.30 -38.71 -20.62
C LEU A 104 1.79 -39.96 -21.36
N ASP A 105 1.03 -41.06 -21.33
CA ASP A 105 1.44 -42.36 -21.88
C ASP A 105 1.63 -42.36 -23.41
N ALA A 106 1.06 -41.38 -24.13
CA ALA A 106 1.17 -41.26 -25.59
C ALA A 106 2.24 -40.24 -26.05
N CYS A 107 2.84 -39.47 -25.11
CA CYS A 107 3.73 -38.37 -25.42
C CYS A 107 5.18 -38.92 -25.56
N GLN A 108 5.74 -38.98 -26.78
CA GLN A 108 7.08 -39.54 -27.03
C GLN A 108 8.17 -38.85 -26.19
N SER A 109 8.05 -37.55 -25.96
CA SER A 109 8.98 -36.77 -25.14
C SER A 109 8.87 -37.06 -23.62
N TYR A 110 7.78 -37.70 -23.16
CA TYR A 110 7.69 -38.23 -21.79
C TYR A 110 8.52 -39.50 -21.62
N GLN A 111 8.52 -40.37 -22.63
CA GLN A 111 9.39 -41.55 -22.67
C GLN A 111 10.86 -41.12 -22.66
N GLU A 112 11.22 -40.16 -23.52
CA GLU A 112 12.59 -39.62 -23.58
C GLU A 112 13.02 -38.97 -22.25
N LEU A 113 12.12 -38.27 -21.55
CA LEU A 113 12.42 -37.69 -20.24
C LEU A 113 12.68 -38.77 -19.18
N ILE A 114 11.89 -39.85 -19.16
CA ILE A 114 12.10 -40.98 -18.25
C ILE A 114 13.43 -41.65 -18.54
N ASP A 115 13.73 -41.94 -19.81
CA ASP A 115 14.98 -42.57 -20.21
C ASP A 115 16.19 -41.73 -19.78
N ILE A 116 16.10 -40.41 -19.91
CA ILE A 116 17.14 -39.48 -19.44
C ILE A 116 17.28 -39.54 -17.90
N LEU A 117 16.17 -39.55 -17.16
CA LEU A 117 16.22 -39.66 -15.69
C LEU A 117 16.82 -40.98 -15.22
N GLU A 118 16.50 -42.10 -15.89
CA GLU A 118 17.08 -43.42 -15.61
C GLU A 118 18.60 -43.43 -15.82
N VAL A 119 19.09 -42.79 -16.88
CA VAL A 119 20.52 -42.64 -17.18
C VAL A 119 21.23 -41.78 -16.14
N ILE A 120 20.62 -40.68 -15.72
CA ILE A 120 21.23 -39.72 -14.76
C ILE A 120 21.44 -40.35 -13.39
N ASN A 121 20.57 -41.27 -12.99
CA ASN A 121 20.62 -41.87 -11.66
C ASN A 121 21.50 -43.12 -11.56
N ALA A 122 22.24 -43.51 -12.61
CA ALA A 122 23.32 -44.53 -12.62
C ALA A 122 23.12 -45.70 -11.62
N GLY A 123 21.94 -46.33 -11.62
CA GLY A 123 21.61 -47.50 -10.80
C GLY A 123 20.48 -47.33 -9.77
N ALA A 124 20.05 -46.10 -9.47
CA ALA A 124 18.90 -45.85 -8.59
C ALA A 124 17.65 -45.45 -9.40
N GLN A 125 16.71 -46.37 -9.62
CA GLN A 125 15.42 -46.07 -10.27
C GLN A 125 14.47 -45.25 -9.36
N VAL A 126 14.93 -44.15 -8.75
CA VAL A 126 14.15 -43.34 -7.80
C VAL A 126 14.26 -41.86 -8.13
N VAL A 127 13.15 -41.25 -8.57
CA VAL A 127 13.04 -39.80 -8.74
C VAL A 127 12.88 -39.15 -7.38
N THR A 128 13.77 -38.21 -7.03
CA THR A 128 13.67 -37.51 -5.75
C THR A 128 12.56 -36.45 -5.79
N PRO A 129 11.95 -36.08 -4.64
CA PRO A 129 10.96 -35.00 -4.58
C PRO A 129 11.47 -33.67 -5.15
N GLU A 130 12.77 -33.40 -5.05
CA GLU A 130 13.37 -32.18 -5.59
C GLU A 130 13.51 -32.23 -7.13
N GLN A 131 13.82 -33.39 -7.70
CA GLN A 131 13.82 -33.60 -9.15
C GLN A 131 12.40 -33.47 -9.71
N LEU A 132 11.41 -34.06 -9.04
CA LEU A 132 10.00 -33.94 -9.41
C LEU A 132 9.52 -32.48 -9.37
N SER A 133 9.86 -31.74 -8.30
CA SER A 133 9.58 -30.31 -8.19
C SER A 133 10.19 -29.52 -9.35
N TRP A 134 11.45 -29.82 -9.73
CA TRP A 134 12.10 -29.13 -10.85
C TRP A 134 11.43 -29.43 -12.20
N ILE A 135 11.06 -30.70 -12.47
CA ILE A 135 10.37 -31.09 -13.71
C ILE A 135 9.01 -30.39 -13.82
N LEU A 136 8.21 -30.46 -12.76
CA LEU A 136 6.90 -29.81 -12.68
C LEU A 136 7.01 -28.30 -12.90
N GLN A 137 7.99 -27.68 -12.25
CA GLN A 137 8.28 -26.25 -12.38
C GLN A 137 8.58 -25.89 -13.83
N ARG A 138 9.50 -26.64 -14.46
CA ARG A 138 9.96 -26.37 -15.83
C ARG A 138 8.85 -26.51 -16.85
N VAL A 139 8.07 -27.59 -16.80
CA VAL A 139 6.97 -27.80 -17.75
C VAL A 139 5.88 -26.73 -17.59
N LYS A 140 5.52 -26.39 -16.35
CA LYS A 140 4.51 -25.35 -16.09
C LYS A 140 4.98 -23.97 -16.55
N LEU A 141 6.27 -23.65 -16.38
CA LEU A 141 6.86 -22.42 -16.90
C LEU A 141 6.82 -22.35 -18.44
N GLU A 142 7.19 -23.43 -19.13
CA GLU A 142 7.12 -23.48 -20.61
C GLU A 142 5.69 -23.31 -21.12
N LYS A 143 4.71 -23.91 -20.44
CA LYS A 143 3.30 -23.69 -20.80
C LYS A 143 2.90 -22.22 -20.66
N LEU A 144 3.24 -21.58 -19.55
CA LEU A 144 2.91 -20.17 -19.34
C LEU A 144 3.67 -19.25 -20.31
N ALA A 145 4.87 -19.64 -20.72
CA ALA A 145 5.74 -18.93 -21.65
C ALA A 145 5.44 -19.19 -23.13
N ASN A 146 4.31 -19.84 -23.46
CA ASN A 146 3.92 -20.15 -24.85
C ASN A 146 3.94 -18.88 -25.73
N SER A 147 4.28 -19.00 -27.02
CA SER A 147 4.60 -17.87 -27.91
C SER A 147 3.54 -16.78 -27.93
N ALA A 148 2.25 -17.15 -27.85
CA ALA A 148 1.13 -16.22 -27.78
C ALA A 148 1.16 -15.26 -26.57
N PHE A 149 1.89 -15.58 -25.50
CA PHE A 149 2.07 -14.72 -24.32
C PHE A 149 2.94 -13.49 -24.60
N PHE A 150 4.07 -13.69 -25.28
CA PHE A 150 4.99 -12.59 -25.60
C PHE A 150 4.49 -11.72 -26.76
N ASP A 151 3.52 -12.24 -27.52
CA ASP A 151 2.83 -11.53 -28.62
C ASP A 151 1.64 -10.65 -28.13
N ILE A 152 1.28 -10.69 -26.84
CA ILE A 152 0.21 -9.86 -26.29
C ILE A 152 0.60 -8.38 -26.42
N LYS A 153 -0.20 -7.63 -27.20
CA LYS A 153 0.00 -6.19 -27.41
C LYS A 153 0.03 -5.47 -26.06
N SER A 154 1.00 -4.57 -25.91
CA SER A 154 1.18 -3.72 -24.71
C SER A 154 0.14 -2.61 -24.58
N TYR A 155 -0.96 -2.68 -25.33
CA TYR A 155 -1.92 -1.61 -25.49
C TYR A 155 -3.32 -2.18 -25.66
N ASP A 156 -4.21 -1.76 -24.77
CA ASP A 156 -5.63 -2.07 -24.81
C ASP A 156 -6.40 -0.75 -24.70
N ASN A 157 -7.39 -0.52 -25.56
CA ASN A 157 -8.19 0.71 -25.52
C ASN A 157 -9.19 0.71 -24.35
N GLU A 158 -9.56 -0.48 -23.84
CA GLU A 158 -10.52 -0.62 -22.75
C GLU A 158 -9.93 -0.24 -21.39
N CYS A 159 -8.63 -0.46 -21.22
CA CYS A 159 -7.88 -0.13 -20.03
C CYS A 159 -7.06 1.12 -20.36
N ASN A 160 -7.39 2.28 -19.77
CA ASN A 160 -6.67 3.55 -19.92
C ASN A 160 -5.18 3.51 -19.43
N CYS A 161 -4.55 2.35 -19.46
CA CYS A 161 -3.28 1.96 -18.84
C CYS A 161 -2.17 2.04 -19.88
N PHE A 162 -1.68 3.25 -20.10
CA PHE A 162 -0.50 3.50 -20.93
C PHE A 162 0.78 3.07 -20.20
N LYS A 163 1.17 1.78 -20.29
CA LYS A 163 2.55 1.22 -20.21
C LYS A 163 2.55 -0.23 -19.70
N ASN A 164 3.49 -1.04 -20.19
CA ASN A 164 3.81 -2.32 -19.56
C ASN A 164 4.40 -2.07 -18.16
N SER A 165 3.95 -2.83 -17.16
CA SER A 165 4.54 -2.82 -15.82
C SER A 165 5.98 -3.35 -15.89
N PRO A 166 6.99 -2.60 -15.40
CA PRO A 166 8.38 -3.01 -15.50
C PRO A 166 8.69 -4.18 -14.55
N LEU A 167 9.28 -5.23 -15.10
CA LEU A 167 9.94 -6.28 -14.34
C LEU A 167 11.45 -6.02 -14.38
N THR A 168 12.06 -5.74 -13.24
CA THR A 168 13.49 -5.47 -13.14
C THR A 168 14.18 -6.48 -12.24
N SER A 169 15.41 -6.82 -12.61
CA SER A 169 16.25 -7.78 -11.90
C SER A 169 17.56 -7.09 -11.53
N PHE A 170 17.82 -6.97 -10.23
CA PHE A 170 19.06 -6.45 -9.69
C PHE A 170 19.84 -7.60 -9.07
N ILE A 171 21.06 -7.83 -9.53
CA ILE A 171 21.99 -8.76 -8.90
C ILE A 171 23.19 -7.95 -8.46
N TYR A 172 23.51 -8.04 -7.17
CA TYR A 172 24.62 -7.29 -6.60
C TYR A 172 25.37 -8.13 -5.58
N ASN A 173 26.64 -7.80 -5.40
CA ASN A 173 27.55 -8.46 -4.48
C ASN A 173 28.40 -7.38 -3.78
N PRO A 174 28.86 -7.61 -2.54
CA PRO A 174 29.76 -6.70 -1.84
C PRO A 174 31.01 -6.26 -2.64
N ARG A 175 31.50 -7.09 -3.59
CA ARG A 175 32.78 -6.89 -4.29
C ARG A 175 32.66 -6.56 -5.78
N GLU A 176 31.53 -6.85 -6.41
CA GLU A 176 31.35 -6.72 -7.86
C GLU A 176 30.47 -5.52 -8.21
N SER A 177 30.54 -5.08 -9.48
CA SER A 177 29.62 -4.09 -10.03
C SER A 177 28.19 -4.66 -10.07
N ILE A 178 27.20 -3.80 -9.82
CA ILE A 178 25.79 -4.19 -9.91
C ILE A 178 25.42 -4.47 -11.36
N SER A 179 24.76 -5.59 -11.61
CA SER A 179 23.97 -5.79 -12.83
C SER A 179 22.51 -5.46 -12.52
N ALA A 180 22.00 -4.40 -13.13
CA ALA A 180 20.63 -3.92 -12.99
C ALA A 180 19.99 -3.90 -14.38
N ASP A 181 19.16 -4.91 -14.65
CA ASP A 181 18.54 -5.08 -15.97
C ASP A 181 17.02 -4.91 -15.87
N ILE A 182 16.47 -3.98 -16.64
CA ILE A 182 15.03 -3.92 -16.92
C ILE A 182 14.75 -4.99 -17.96
N LEU A 183 14.01 -6.03 -17.59
CA LEU A 183 13.82 -7.20 -18.44
C LEU A 183 12.86 -6.88 -19.58
N THR A 184 13.41 -6.76 -20.80
CA THR A 184 12.62 -6.67 -22.03
C THR A 184 11.84 -7.98 -22.25
N VAL A 185 10.88 -7.99 -23.18
CA VAL A 185 10.07 -9.18 -23.50
C VAL A 185 10.94 -10.41 -23.83
N SER A 186 12.04 -10.22 -24.58
CA SER A 186 13.02 -11.27 -24.88
C SER A 186 13.83 -11.69 -23.65
N ASP A 187 14.20 -10.74 -22.80
CA ASP A 187 14.97 -11.02 -21.57
C ASP A 187 14.11 -11.73 -20.53
N GLN A 188 12.80 -11.47 -20.49
CA GLN A 188 11.85 -12.16 -19.62
C GLN A 188 11.80 -13.66 -19.95
N ARG A 189 11.72 -14.01 -21.24
CA ARG A 189 11.76 -15.43 -21.64
C ARG A 189 13.03 -16.10 -21.14
N ASN A 190 14.19 -15.47 -21.36
CA ASN A 190 15.45 -15.99 -20.86
C ASN A 190 15.50 -16.02 -19.33
N PHE A 191 14.99 -15.00 -18.64
CA PHE A 191 14.98 -14.94 -17.18
C PHE A 191 14.19 -16.11 -16.56
N PHE A 192 13.02 -16.43 -17.10
CA PHE A 192 12.19 -17.52 -16.58
C PHE A 192 12.63 -18.91 -17.06
N LEU A 193 13.16 -19.01 -18.29
CA LEU A 193 13.46 -20.29 -18.95
C LEU A 193 14.97 -20.60 -19.06
N LYS A 194 15.88 -19.77 -18.57
CA LYS A 194 17.31 -20.11 -18.56
C LYS A 194 17.63 -20.92 -17.31
N ASP A 195 18.26 -22.07 -17.51
CA ASP A 195 18.71 -22.91 -16.42
C ASP A 195 19.90 -22.26 -15.71
N GLU A 196 19.82 -22.12 -14.38
CA GLU A 196 20.83 -21.42 -13.56
C GLU A 196 22.23 -22.05 -13.60
N HIS A 197 22.37 -23.29 -14.08
CA HIS A 197 23.63 -24.03 -14.00
C HIS A 197 24.58 -23.82 -15.19
N HIS A 198 24.17 -23.11 -16.25
CA HIS A 198 25.15 -22.60 -17.24
C HIS A 198 25.92 -21.36 -16.76
N THR A 199 25.66 -20.95 -15.53
CA THR A 199 26.38 -19.90 -14.84
C THR A 199 27.08 -20.44 -13.61
N ASN A 200 28.01 -21.38 -13.82
CA ASN A 200 29.19 -21.52 -12.95
C ASN A 200 30.05 -20.23 -12.90
N SER A 201 29.62 -19.11 -13.51
CA SER A 201 30.14 -17.77 -13.28
C SER A 201 29.35 -16.93 -12.27
N PHE A 202 28.17 -17.38 -11.79
CA PHE A 202 27.36 -16.64 -10.80
C PHE A 202 27.32 -17.33 -9.43
N SER A 203 27.97 -18.50 -9.32
CA SER A 203 28.35 -19.15 -8.05
C SER A 203 29.59 -18.46 -7.44
N SER A 204 29.49 -17.17 -7.14
CA SER A 204 30.20 -16.64 -5.97
C SER A 204 29.16 -16.55 -4.86
N LYS A 205 29.41 -17.24 -3.74
CA LYS A 205 28.49 -17.52 -2.61
C LYS A 205 27.95 -16.28 -1.85
N ALA A 206 27.83 -15.11 -2.48
CA ALA A 206 27.54 -13.84 -1.82
C ALA A 206 26.72 -12.83 -2.66
N SER A 207 26.15 -13.22 -3.80
CA SER A 207 25.28 -12.32 -4.57
C SER A 207 23.85 -12.33 -4.04
N VAL A 208 23.26 -11.14 -3.87
CA VAL A 208 21.85 -10.93 -3.56
C VAL A 208 21.11 -10.62 -4.85
N HIS A 209 19.98 -11.30 -5.07
CA HIS A 209 19.09 -11.14 -6.20
C HIS A 209 17.80 -10.47 -5.75
N TRP A 210 17.57 -9.26 -6.24
CA TRP A 210 16.37 -8.49 -6.03
C TRP A 210 15.54 -8.43 -7.30
N ILE A 211 14.33 -8.98 -7.25
CA ILE A 211 13.39 -8.99 -8.36
C ILE A 211 12.23 -8.07 -8.03
N ALA A 212 11.91 -7.19 -8.96
CA ALA A 212 11.02 -6.07 -8.75
C ALA A 212 9.99 -6.02 -9.88
N PHE A 213 8.74 -6.30 -9.54
CA PHE A 213 7.62 -6.12 -10.46
C PHE A 213 6.78 -4.93 -9.99
N SER A 214 7.02 -3.78 -10.61
CA SER A 214 6.51 -2.49 -10.10
C SER A 214 5.31 -1.98 -10.91
N ASP A 215 4.45 -1.21 -10.25
CA ASP A 215 3.27 -0.55 -10.86
C ASP A 215 2.38 -1.53 -11.64
N VAL A 216 2.02 -2.63 -10.99
CA VAL A 216 1.27 -3.72 -11.63
C VAL A 216 -0.21 -3.39 -11.67
N VAL A 217 -0.74 -3.29 -12.90
CA VAL A 217 -2.17 -3.06 -13.15
C VAL A 217 -2.89 -4.38 -13.37
N GLY A 218 -4.13 -4.48 -12.89
CA GLY A 218 -5.01 -5.62 -13.20
C GLY A 218 -4.74 -6.87 -12.36
N LEU A 219 -4.12 -6.70 -11.20
CA LEU A 219 -4.14 -7.74 -10.16
C LEU A 219 -5.60 -7.94 -9.70
N ASP A 220 -6.31 -6.83 -9.50
CA ASP A 220 -7.74 -6.79 -9.20
C ASP A 220 -8.60 -7.60 -10.19
N GLY A 221 -9.49 -8.46 -9.66
CA GLY A 221 -10.42 -9.28 -10.43
C GLY A 221 -11.33 -8.51 -11.40
N ASP A 222 -11.57 -7.23 -11.11
CA ASP A 222 -12.40 -6.32 -11.90
C ASP A 222 -11.85 -6.06 -13.32
N LEU A 223 -10.53 -6.17 -13.52
CA LEU A 223 -9.86 -5.93 -14.80
C LEU A 223 -9.39 -7.24 -15.49
N SER A 224 -9.88 -8.40 -15.04
CA SER A 224 -9.48 -9.73 -15.54
C SER A 224 -9.63 -9.96 -17.05
N ARG A 225 -10.46 -9.16 -17.73
CA ARG A 225 -10.66 -9.23 -19.19
C ARG A 225 -9.63 -8.44 -20.00
N CYS A 226 -8.89 -7.55 -19.36
CA CYS A 226 -7.90 -6.69 -19.99
C CYS A 226 -6.66 -7.50 -20.42
N SER A 227 -6.20 -7.32 -21.65
CA SER A 227 -5.01 -8.02 -22.16
C SER A 227 -3.75 -7.75 -21.33
N VAL A 228 -3.57 -6.51 -20.83
CA VAL A 228 -2.46 -6.12 -19.95
C VAL A 228 -2.57 -6.79 -18.57
N ALA A 229 -3.77 -6.86 -18.00
CA ALA A 229 -4.01 -7.53 -16.72
C ALA A 229 -3.69 -9.02 -16.81
N GLN A 230 -4.15 -9.69 -17.87
CA GLN A 230 -3.86 -11.10 -18.13
C GLN A 230 -2.36 -11.35 -18.26
N LYS A 231 -1.63 -10.46 -18.95
CA LYS A 231 -0.17 -10.53 -19.06
C LYS A 231 0.50 -10.40 -17.68
N ASN A 232 0.11 -9.39 -16.90
CA ASN A 232 0.67 -9.16 -15.57
C ASN A 232 0.42 -10.34 -14.60
N ARG A 233 -0.81 -10.90 -14.59
CA ARG A 233 -1.15 -12.08 -13.79
C ARG A 233 -0.31 -13.29 -14.19
N ARG A 234 -0.04 -13.50 -15.48
CA ARG A 234 0.88 -14.54 -15.96
C ARG A 234 2.30 -14.34 -15.46
N ILE A 235 2.83 -13.11 -15.47
CA ILE A 235 4.17 -12.82 -14.93
C ILE A 235 4.25 -13.19 -13.45
N VAL A 236 3.23 -12.85 -12.65
CA VAL A 236 3.16 -13.23 -11.23
C VAL A 236 3.15 -14.76 -11.05
N LEU A 237 2.38 -15.48 -11.87
CA LEU A 237 2.37 -16.95 -11.86
C LEU A 237 3.74 -17.54 -12.24
N MET A 238 4.41 -16.96 -13.24
CA MET A 238 5.74 -17.38 -13.64
C MET A 238 6.77 -17.12 -12.54
N LEU A 239 6.69 -15.98 -11.83
CA LEU A 239 7.52 -15.72 -10.64
C LEU A 239 7.25 -16.76 -9.54
N CYS A 240 5.97 -17.05 -9.26
CA CYS A 240 5.57 -18.06 -8.29
C CYS A 240 6.17 -19.42 -8.60
N LEU A 241 6.10 -19.87 -9.86
CA LEU A 241 6.69 -21.13 -10.27
C LEU A 241 8.22 -21.08 -10.23
N ARG A 242 8.84 -20.02 -10.76
CA ARG A 242 10.30 -19.88 -10.88
C ARG A 242 11.01 -19.92 -9.53
N PHE A 243 10.39 -19.34 -8.50
CA PHE A 243 10.92 -19.31 -7.14
C PHE A 243 10.25 -20.32 -6.20
N ARG A 244 9.35 -21.16 -6.74
CA ARG A 244 8.58 -22.17 -5.99
C ARG A 244 7.87 -21.58 -4.77
N LEU A 245 7.26 -20.41 -4.96
CA LEU A 245 6.50 -19.71 -3.94
C LEU A 245 5.24 -20.50 -3.60
N HIS A 246 4.79 -20.37 -2.36
CA HIS A 246 3.64 -21.12 -1.87
C HIS A 246 2.34 -20.62 -2.51
N PRO A 247 1.41 -21.51 -2.93
CA PRO A 247 0.20 -21.13 -3.67
C PRO A 247 -0.75 -20.20 -2.90
N LEU A 248 -0.81 -20.29 -1.57
CA LEU A 248 -1.60 -19.34 -0.77
C LEU A 248 -1.07 -17.91 -0.81
N SER A 249 0.23 -17.71 -1.07
CA SER A 249 0.79 -16.36 -1.23
C SER A 249 0.40 -15.75 -2.58
N LEU A 250 0.26 -16.58 -3.61
CA LEU A 250 -0.19 -16.18 -4.94
C LEU A 250 -1.61 -15.63 -4.92
N ASP A 251 -2.55 -16.33 -4.27
CA ASP A 251 -3.95 -15.88 -4.17
C ASP A 251 -4.07 -14.48 -3.55
N ARG A 252 -3.26 -14.21 -2.52
CA ARG A 252 -3.18 -12.90 -1.88
C ARG A 252 -2.58 -11.82 -2.77
N VAL A 253 -1.54 -12.15 -3.55
CA VAL A 253 -0.93 -11.18 -4.48
C VAL A 253 -1.81 -10.89 -5.68
N LEU A 254 -2.60 -11.85 -6.13
CA LEU A 254 -3.61 -11.57 -7.15
C LEU A 254 -4.70 -10.64 -6.59
N ASN A 255 -5.02 -10.69 -5.30
CA ASN A 255 -6.00 -9.80 -4.66
C ASN A 255 -5.36 -8.68 -3.81
N LEU A 256 -4.14 -8.25 -4.19
CA LEU A 256 -3.28 -7.43 -3.34
C LEU A 256 -3.92 -6.10 -2.89
N ASP A 257 -4.75 -5.48 -3.73
CA ASP A 257 -5.38 -4.19 -3.44
C ASP A 257 -6.37 -4.22 -2.27
N TRP A 258 -6.93 -5.40 -1.94
CA TRP A 258 -7.90 -5.58 -0.84
C TRP A 258 -7.31 -6.31 0.37
N GLU A 259 -6.06 -6.76 0.27
CA GLU A 259 -5.41 -7.47 1.36
C GLU A 259 -5.00 -6.54 2.50
N THR A 260 -5.12 -7.05 3.73
CA THR A 260 -4.65 -6.32 4.91
C THR A 260 -3.16 -6.59 5.12
N PRO A 261 -2.37 -5.59 5.54
CA PRO A 261 -0.96 -5.81 5.79
C PRO A 261 -0.73 -6.86 6.87
N LYS A 262 0.08 -7.87 6.53
CA LYS A 262 0.38 -8.97 7.42
C LYS A 262 1.66 -9.70 7.01
N ARG A 263 2.27 -10.37 7.99
CA ARG A 263 3.40 -11.30 7.82
C ARG A 263 2.89 -12.74 7.85
N TYR A 264 3.40 -13.55 6.94
CA TYR A 264 3.17 -14.98 6.84
C TYR A 264 4.49 -15.68 6.59
N ILE A 265 4.64 -16.89 7.12
CA ILE A 265 5.80 -17.73 6.86
C ILE A 265 5.32 -18.88 6.00
N PHE A 266 5.87 -19.00 4.80
CA PHE A 266 5.52 -20.06 3.86
C PHE A 266 6.78 -20.79 3.40
N GLY A 267 7.06 -21.96 4.01
CA GLY A 267 8.24 -22.76 3.70
C GLY A 267 9.53 -21.95 3.84
N ARG A 268 10.25 -21.79 2.72
CA ARG A 268 11.53 -21.04 2.62
C ARG A 268 11.36 -19.52 2.79
N PHE A 269 10.21 -18.95 2.45
CA PHE A 269 10.05 -17.51 2.30
C PHE A 269 9.26 -16.88 3.45
N ASP A 270 9.74 -15.72 3.91
CA ASP A 270 8.95 -14.76 4.69
C ASP A 270 8.12 -13.92 3.72
N PHE A 271 6.80 -14.06 3.77
CA PHE A 271 5.87 -13.37 2.90
C PHE A 271 5.20 -12.21 3.65
N LEU A 272 5.32 -11.00 3.11
CA LEU A 272 4.84 -9.78 3.70
C LEU A 272 3.92 -9.04 2.75
N ILE A 273 2.88 -8.43 3.29
CA ILE A 273 2.05 -7.44 2.58
C ILE A 273 2.18 -6.12 3.35
N LEU A 274 2.62 -5.08 2.67
CA LEU A 274 2.96 -3.78 3.25
C LEU A 274 2.17 -2.66 2.56
N PRO A 275 1.54 -1.74 3.32
CA PRO A 275 0.92 -0.57 2.75
C PRO A 275 1.99 0.51 2.56
N VAL A 276 1.95 1.22 1.43
CA VAL A 276 2.84 2.35 1.18
C VAL A 276 2.01 3.58 0.89
N TYR A 277 2.32 4.67 1.60
CA TYR A 277 1.70 5.98 1.44
C TYR A 277 2.77 6.99 1.04
N ARG A 278 2.47 7.79 0.03
CA ARG A 278 3.40 8.79 -0.50
C ARG A 278 2.67 10.08 -0.86
N LEU A 279 3.33 11.21 -0.67
CA LEU A 279 2.88 12.49 -1.20
C LEU A 279 3.11 12.59 -2.71
N THR A 280 2.11 13.09 -3.44
CA THR A 280 2.29 13.42 -4.85
C THR A 280 3.38 14.47 -5.04
N LYS A 281 4.02 14.47 -6.21
CA LYS A 281 5.08 15.44 -6.55
C LYS A 281 4.61 16.89 -6.39
N LEU A 282 3.37 17.18 -6.76
CA LEU A 282 2.74 18.49 -6.63
C LEU A 282 2.57 18.87 -5.15
N SER A 283 2.11 17.94 -4.32
CA SER A 283 1.98 18.17 -2.89
C SER A 283 3.33 18.51 -2.26
N ARG A 284 4.38 17.73 -2.56
CA ARG A 284 5.75 18.02 -2.10
C ARG A 284 6.20 19.43 -2.49
N GLN A 285 5.99 19.84 -3.74
CA GLN A 285 6.33 21.20 -4.20
C GLN A 285 5.52 22.28 -3.47
N SER A 286 4.24 22.05 -3.23
CA SER A 286 3.39 23.01 -2.51
C SER A 286 3.84 23.19 -1.05
N MET A 287 4.27 22.09 -0.41
CA MET A 287 4.77 22.10 0.96
C MET A 287 6.12 22.83 1.05
N ASP A 288 7.04 22.57 0.13
CA ASP A 288 8.33 23.27 0.06
C ASP A 288 8.14 24.80 -0.09
N ILE A 289 7.16 25.23 -0.87
CA ILE A 289 6.84 26.66 -1.04
C ILE A 289 6.34 27.27 0.29
N CYS A 290 5.47 26.54 1.01
CA CYS A 290 4.94 26.99 2.29
C CYS A 290 6.02 27.05 3.39
N GLU A 291 6.88 26.03 3.45
CA GLU A 291 7.98 25.95 4.43
C GLU A 291 9.05 27.03 4.20
N ARG A 292 9.41 27.29 2.93
CA ARG A 292 10.37 28.36 2.61
C ARG A 292 9.84 29.74 3.01
N ARG A 293 8.54 30.00 2.84
CA ARG A 293 7.90 31.27 3.22
C ARG A 293 7.80 31.44 4.73
N THR A 294 7.46 30.40 5.48
CA THR A 294 7.44 30.46 6.96
C THR A 294 8.84 30.74 7.53
N LYS A 295 9.88 30.07 7.02
CA LYS A 295 11.28 30.33 7.42
C LYS A 295 11.77 31.75 7.09
N THR A 296 11.43 32.29 5.92
CA THR A 296 11.79 33.68 5.55
C THR A 296 11.02 34.73 6.35
N THR A 297 9.79 34.43 6.77
CA THR A 297 8.99 35.32 7.62
C THR A 297 9.54 35.38 9.04
N HIS A 298 10.11 34.29 9.57
CA HIS A 298 10.80 34.28 10.87
C HIS A 298 12.17 34.99 10.86
N SER A 299 12.87 35.06 9.71
CA SER A 299 14.15 35.78 9.61
C SER A 299 14.00 37.28 9.32
N HIS A 300 12.82 37.74 8.88
CA HIS A 300 12.54 39.14 8.62
C HIS A 300 11.24 39.58 9.29
N LEU A 301 11.36 40.12 10.50
CA LEU A 301 10.31 40.81 11.27
C LEU A 301 9.75 42.09 10.59
N THR A 302 9.99 42.31 9.29
CA THR A 302 9.59 43.53 8.60
C THR A 302 9.26 43.26 7.13
N ARG A 303 7.98 42.99 6.85
CA ARG A 303 7.17 43.68 5.83
C ARG A 303 5.88 42.91 5.62
N HIS A 304 4.76 43.62 5.74
CA HIS A 304 3.49 43.24 5.14
C HIS A 304 3.69 43.10 3.62
N GLU A 305 4.10 41.93 3.13
CA GLU A 305 3.91 41.59 1.72
C GLU A 305 2.45 41.20 1.54
N SER A 306 1.70 42.13 0.95
CA SER A 306 0.28 42.06 0.61
C SER A 306 0.02 41.11 -0.57
N GLY A 307 0.34 39.83 -0.38
CA GLY A 307 -0.04 38.75 -1.29
C GLY A 307 -0.90 37.70 -0.57
N PRO A 308 -1.80 37.00 -1.28
CA PRO A 308 -2.55 35.89 -0.68
C PRO A 308 -1.58 34.82 -0.15
N ARG A 309 -1.79 34.37 1.10
CA ARG A 309 -1.03 33.24 1.66
C ARG A 309 -1.28 32.01 0.78
N PRO A 310 -0.23 31.29 0.36
CA PRO A 310 -0.41 30.07 -0.40
C PRO A 310 -1.07 29.05 0.52
N VAL A 311 -2.17 28.45 0.07
CA VAL A 311 -2.85 27.39 0.81
C VAL A 311 -2.09 26.09 0.55
N PRO A 312 -1.56 25.41 1.58
CA PRO A 312 -0.90 24.12 1.38
C PRO A 312 -1.91 23.10 0.85
N PHE A 313 -1.49 22.35 -0.18
CA PHE A 313 -2.28 21.30 -0.81
C PHE A 313 -1.64 19.95 -0.50
N VAL A 314 -2.42 19.00 0.00
CA VAL A 314 -1.93 17.67 0.34
C VAL A 314 -2.76 16.63 -0.40
N GLU A 315 -2.10 15.90 -1.29
CA GLU A 315 -2.64 14.73 -1.98
C GLU A 315 -1.70 13.56 -1.75
N ILE A 316 -2.30 12.44 -1.33
CA ILE A 316 -1.61 11.24 -0.91
C ILE A 316 -2.02 10.11 -1.86
N GLU A 317 -1.02 9.42 -2.39
CA GLU A 317 -1.18 8.19 -3.13
C GLU A 317 -0.88 7.01 -2.21
N GLN A 318 -1.56 5.89 -2.46
CA GLN A 318 -1.35 4.62 -1.78
C GLN A 318 -1.12 3.50 -2.79
N CYS A 319 -0.29 2.53 -2.42
CA CYS A 319 -0.19 1.24 -3.08
C CYS A 319 0.11 0.14 -2.06
N GLN A 320 0.02 -1.11 -2.49
CA GLN A 320 0.36 -2.27 -1.68
C GLN A 320 1.59 -2.95 -2.27
N VAL A 321 2.49 -3.42 -1.40
CA VAL A 321 3.71 -4.13 -1.77
C VAL A 321 3.71 -5.51 -1.12
N ALA A 322 3.74 -6.54 -1.94
CA ALA A 322 3.98 -7.91 -1.51
C ALA A 322 5.48 -8.21 -1.61
N ILE A 323 6.08 -8.79 -0.57
CA ILE A 323 7.50 -9.15 -0.52
C ILE A 323 7.64 -10.62 -0.13
N TRP A 324 8.45 -11.38 -0.86
CA TRP A 324 8.98 -12.66 -0.44
C TRP A 324 10.47 -12.49 -0.18
N ASN A 325 10.90 -12.80 1.04
CA ASN A 325 12.30 -12.76 1.41
C ASN A 325 12.77 -14.16 1.83
N ASP A 326 13.88 -14.63 1.26
CA ASP A 326 14.42 -15.95 1.58
C ASP A 326 14.97 -16.00 3.01
N ARG A 327 14.48 -16.93 3.83
CA ARG A 327 14.93 -17.12 5.21
C ARG A 327 16.04 -18.15 5.37
N ILE A 328 16.30 -18.96 4.35
CA ILE A 328 17.27 -20.05 4.44
C ILE A 328 18.64 -19.56 3.95
N ARG A 329 18.73 -19.06 2.71
CA ARG A 329 20.00 -18.60 2.15
C ARG A 329 20.17 -17.08 2.23
N TRP A 330 19.08 -16.35 2.48
CA TRP A 330 19.07 -14.88 2.55
C TRP A 330 19.69 -14.21 1.33
N ASN A 331 19.50 -14.78 0.14
CA ASN A 331 20.05 -14.25 -1.11
C ASN A 331 18.99 -13.74 -2.09
N GLU A 332 17.70 -14.03 -1.88
CA GLU A 332 16.63 -13.73 -2.84
C GLU A 332 15.55 -12.88 -2.17
N LEU A 333 15.20 -11.77 -2.83
CA LEU A 333 14.07 -10.92 -2.45
C LEU A 333 13.24 -10.60 -3.69
N ILE A 334 11.96 -10.97 -3.65
CA ILE A 334 11.01 -10.70 -4.73
C ILE A 334 9.99 -9.72 -4.19
N HIS A 335 9.70 -8.66 -4.94
CA HIS A 335 8.58 -7.78 -4.62
C HIS A 335 7.65 -7.59 -5.81
N VAL A 336 6.36 -7.50 -5.50
CA VAL A 336 5.29 -7.14 -6.42
C VAL A 336 4.56 -5.95 -5.83
N GLN A 337 4.48 -4.86 -6.59
CA GLN A 337 3.84 -3.62 -6.18
C GLN A 337 2.56 -3.41 -7.02
N SER A 338 1.43 -3.16 -6.35
CA SER A 338 0.21 -2.75 -7.05
C SER A 338 0.33 -1.33 -7.61
N LYS A 339 -0.59 -0.98 -8.52
CA LYS A 339 -0.68 0.36 -9.09
C LYS A 339 -0.87 1.42 -8.01
N TRP A 340 -0.36 2.62 -8.27
CA TRP A 340 -0.68 3.77 -7.41
C TRP A 340 -2.15 4.16 -7.57
N ILE A 341 -2.84 4.34 -6.44
CA ILE A 341 -4.22 4.81 -6.37
C ILE A 341 -4.27 5.98 -5.40
N SER A 342 -5.16 6.94 -5.61
CA SER A 342 -5.40 7.97 -4.59
C SER A 342 -5.81 7.32 -3.25
N ALA A 343 -5.33 7.87 -2.14
CA ALA A 343 -5.57 7.31 -0.81
C ALA A 343 -7.05 7.35 -0.35
N ASN A 344 -7.97 7.88 -1.18
CA ASN A 344 -9.38 8.14 -0.86
C ASN A 344 -9.53 8.90 0.46
N LEU A 345 -8.66 9.88 0.68
CA LEU A 345 -8.74 10.81 1.80
C LEU A 345 -9.61 11.99 1.38
N ARG A 346 -10.43 12.50 2.29
CA ARG A 346 -11.36 13.61 2.00
C ARG A 346 -10.63 14.93 1.75
N ILE A 347 -9.36 15.02 2.11
CA ILE A 347 -8.43 16.09 1.74
C ILE A 347 -8.14 16.00 0.23
N HIS A 348 -9.14 16.34 -0.58
CA HIS A 348 -8.94 16.74 -1.97
C HIS A 348 -9.25 18.22 -2.03
N SER A 349 -8.24 19.05 -1.80
CA SER A 349 -8.35 20.50 -2.00
C SER A 349 -8.44 20.82 -3.50
N ASN A 350 -9.57 20.52 -4.11
CA ASN A 350 -9.94 20.93 -5.47
C ASN A 350 -11.30 21.63 -5.50
N GLU A 351 -11.64 22.38 -4.45
CA GLU A 351 -12.68 23.43 -4.53
C GLU A 351 -12.08 24.83 -4.78
N PHE A 352 -10.84 24.90 -5.28
CA PHE A 352 -10.18 26.14 -5.67
C PHE A 352 -9.72 26.15 -7.13
N ASP A 353 -10.53 25.64 -8.07
CA ASP A 353 -10.76 26.32 -9.35
C ASP A 353 -11.96 25.71 -10.12
N ASN A 354 -12.91 26.57 -10.47
CA ASN A 354 -14.01 26.40 -11.42
C ASN A 354 -14.07 25.09 -12.23
N GLY A 355 -14.71 24.03 -11.71
CA GLY A 355 -15.31 22.94 -12.49
C GLY A 355 -14.41 22.17 -13.46
N LYS A 356 -13.10 22.43 -13.47
CA LYS A 356 -12.10 21.68 -14.19
C LYS A 356 -11.46 20.76 -13.17
N SER A 357 -12.06 19.58 -12.98
CA SER A 357 -11.29 18.44 -12.51
C SER A 357 -10.02 18.44 -13.35
N PRO A 358 -8.82 18.54 -12.76
CA PRO A 358 -7.64 18.76 -13.55
C PRO A 358 -7.33 17.48 -14.31
N SER A 359 -7.93 17.41 -15.49
CA SER A 359 -7.71 16.44 -16.56
C SER A 359 -6.31 16.57 -17.18
N MET A 360 -5.40 17.27 -16.49
CA MET A 360 -4.05 17.62 -16.92
C MET A 360 -2.97 16.85 -16.14
N TRP A 361 -3.32 16.02 -15.15
CA TRP A 361 -2.36 15.28 -14.33
C TRP A 361 -2.17 13.82 -14.71
N LYS A 362 -2.27 13.47 -16.00
CA LYS A 362 -2.11 12.08 -16.46
C LYS A 362 -0.65 11.61 -16.64
N ASP A 363 0.34 12.49 -16.56
CA ASP A 363 1.72 12.15 -16.96
C ASP A 363 2.84 12.66 -16.05
N ALA A 364 2.61 12.79 -14.74
CA ALA A 364 3.75 12.86 -13.82
C ALA A 364 4.31 11.44 -13.70
N SER A 365 5.31 11.09 -14.51
CA SER A 365 6.06 9.83 -14.41
C SER A 365 6.48 9.62 -12.95
N ALA A 366 5.72 8.78 -12.24
CA ALA A 366 5.95 8.54 -10.83
C ALA A 366 7.33 7.93 -10.67
N GLU A 367 8.18 8.55 -9.84
CA GLU A 367 9.47 7.95 -9.50
C GLU A 367 9.23 6.54 -8.95
N PRO A 368 10.06 5.55 -9.32
CA PRO A 368 9.96 4.20 -8.77
C PRO A 368 9.86 4.25 -7.25
N ILE A 369 9.01 3.39 -6.67
CA ILE A 369 8.73 3.37 -5.23
C ILE A 369 10.01 3.34 -4.38
N PHE A 370 11.02 2.58 -4.80
CA PHE A 370 12.28 2.42 -4.07
C PHE A 370 13.47 3.08 -4.79
N SER A 371 13.26 4.21 -5.47
CA SER A 371 14.33 4.97 -6.14
C SER A 371 15.49 5.35 -5.20
N GLY A 372 15.18 5.63 -3.93
CA GLY A 372 16.19 5.86 -2.90
C GLY A 372 17.04 4.61 -2.61
N VAL A 373 16.43 3.42 -2.60
CA VAL A 373 17.13 2.14 -2.38
C VAL A 373 17.98 1.79 -3.59
N THR A 374 17.48 2.00 -4.82
CA THR A 374 18.29 1.81 -6.03
C THR A 374 19.47 2.78 -6.07
N GLY A 375 19.30 4.04 -5.63
CA GLY A 375 20.40 4.99 -5.51
C GLY A 375 21.45 4.57 -4.46
N GLN A 376 21.04 4.01 -3.33
CA GLN A 376 21.96 3.42 -2.34
C GLN A 376 22.69 2.19 -2.89
N LEU A 377 22.01 1.39 -3.70
CA LEU A 377 22.65 0.30 -4.42
C LEU A 377 23.67 0.86 -5.39
N GLU A 378 23.38 1.87 -6.22
CA GLU A 378 24.34 2.46 -7.16
C GLU A 378 25.58 3.08 -6.50
N ALA A 379 25.45 3.55 -5.26
CA ALA A 379 26.59 4.07 -4.49
C ALA A 379 27.64 2.98 -4.19
N ASN A 380 28.91 3.29 -4.47
CA ASN A 380 30.03 2.40 -4.16
C ASN A 380 30.17 2.20 -2.63
N TYR A 381 30.38 0.96 -2.20
CA TYR A 381 30.59 0.58 -0.79
C TYR A 381 29.42 0.84 0.18
N SER A 382 28.18 1.00 -0.30
CA SER A 382 27.03 1.11 0.59
C SER A 382 26.89 -0.12 1.49
N MET A 383 26.39 0.08 2.72
CA MET A 383 26.16 -1.04 3.65
C MET A 383 25.18 -2.06 3.07
N LEU A 384 24.24 -1.59 2.24
CA LEU A 384 23.28 -2.41 1.51
C LEU A 384 23.95 -3.43 0.57
N ARG A 385 25.03 -3.05 -0.14
CA ARG A 385 25.78 -3.99 -0.99
C ARG A 385 26.53 -5.05 -0.19
N ARG A 386 26.97 -4.72 1.03
CA ARG A 386 27.67 -5.65 1.92
C ARG A 386 26.71 -6.60 2.64
N GLY A 387 25.45 -6.19 2.78
CA GLY A 387 24.39 -6.94 3.40
C GLY A 387 23.81 -8.05 2.50
N ASN A 388 23.14 -8.99 3.14
CA ASN A 388 22.31 -10.01 2.50
C ASN A 388 20.92 -9.46 2.15
N SER A 389 20.00 -10.29 1.62
CA SER A 389 18.62 -9.88 1.33
C SER A 389 17.85 -9.32 2.54
N ASP A 390 18.23 -9.70 3.76
CA ASP A 390 17.62 -9.15 4.98
C ASP A 390 17.93 -7.66 5.17
N TRP A 391 19.14 -7.23 4.81
CA TRP A 391 19.48 -5.80 4.73
C TRP A 391 18.68 -5.06 3.67
N LEU A 392 18.39 -5.71 2.54
CA LEU A 392 17.53 -5.14 1.50
C LEU A 392 16.09 -4.99 1.98
N GLN A 393 15.59 -5.99 2.70
CA GLN A 393 14.26 -5.90 3.30
C GLN A 393 14.19 -4.75 4.30
N PHE A 394 15.23 -4.58 5.14
CA PHE A 394 15.35 -3.42 6.03
C PHE A 394 15.35 -2.09 5.24
N ALA A 395 16.14 -1.96 4.18
CA ALA A 395 16.19 -0.73 3.38
C ALA A 395 14.84 -0.40 2.72
N ILE A 396 14.06 -1.42 2.34
CA ILE A 396 12.69 -1.24 1.87
C ILE A 396 11.79 -0.70 3.00
N PHE A 397 11.87 -1.26 4.21
CA PHE A 397 11.11 -0.74 5.36
C PHE A 397 11.48 0.70 5.71
N GLU A 398 12.77 1.03 5.74
CA GLU A 398 13.27 2.38 5.98
C GLU A 398 12.72 3.36 4.93
N ALA A 399 12.71 2.97 3.65
CA ALA A 399 12.11 3.78 2.59
C ALA A 399 10.61 4.02 2.80
N ILE A 400 9.85 2.99 3.20
CA ILE A 400 8.42 3.11 3.50
C ILE A 400 8.18 4.02 4.72
N ALA A 401 8.96 3.83 5.80
CA ALA A 401 8.87 4.65 7.00
C ALA A 401 9.18 6.13 6.72
N LYS A 402 10.17 6.40 5.86
CA LYS A 402 10.51 7.77 5.43
C LYS A 402 9.41 8.41 4.59
N ASP A 403 8.83 7.68 3.64
CA ASP A 403 7.70 8.19 2.86
C ASP A 403 6.48 8.47 3.75
N LEU A 404 6.24 7.62 4.76
CA LEU A 404 5.22 7.87 5.77
C LEU A 404 5.49 9.14 6.59
N ALA A 405 6.72 9.32 7.08
CA ALA A 405 7.08 10.50 7.86
C ALA A 405 6.86 11.79 7.06
N ASN A 406 7.15 11.78 5.75
CA ASN A 406 6.85 12.91 4.86
C ASN A 406 5.35 13.21 4.80
N VAL A 407 4.50 12.18 4.69
CA VAL A 407 3.04 12.34 4.72
C VAL A 407 2.57 12.94 6.05
N VAL A 408 3.07 12.43 7.18
CA VAL A 408 2.76 12.95 8.53
C VAL A 408 3.12 14.43 8.64
N ASN A 409 4.32 14.81 8.19
CA ASN A 409 4.78 16.19 8.24
C ASN A 409 3.92 17.12 7.38
N ALA A 410 3.48 16.68 6.19
CA ALA A 410 2.60 17.48 5.36
C ALA A 410 1.23 17.70 6.00
N LEU A 411 0.65 16.66 6.63
CA LEU A 411 -0.60 16.79 7.38
C LEU A 411 -0.44 17.72 8.59
N ARG A 412 0.70 17.64 9.29
CA ARG A 412 1.02 18.55 10.40
C ARG A 412 1.00 20.01 9.96
N SER A 413 1.74 20.36 8.91
CA SER A 413 1.79 21.75 8.46
C SER A 413 0.43 22.24 7.93
N LEU A 414 -0.42 21.36 7.40
CA LEU A 414 -1.78 21.73 7.00
C LEU A 414 -2.67 22.05 8.23
N ILE A 415 -2.51 21.31 9.33
CA ILE A 415 -3.19 21.61 10.60
C ILE A 415 -2.68 22.93 11.19
N GLU A 416 -1.36 23.13 11.22
CA GLU A 416 -0.74 24.38 11.67
C GLU A 416 -1.23 25.58 10.85
N PHE A 417 -1.34 25.43 9.52
CA PHE A 417 -1.92 26.45 8.65
C PHE A 417 -3.36 26.81 9.04
N HIS A 418 -4.21 25.80 9.29
CA HIS A 418 -5.60 26.03 9.71
C HIS A 418 -5.70 26.62 11.11
N GLN A 419 -4.77 26.30 12.01
CA GLN A 419 -4.66 26.91 13.33
C GLN A 419 -4.33 28.41 13.20
N ASP A 420 -3.31 28.76 12.44
CA ASP A 420 -2.93 30.16 12.20
C ASP A 420 -4.06 30.95 11.53
N LEU A 421 -4.76 30.33 10.59
CA LEU A 421 -5.91 30.93 9.92
C LEU A 421 -7.05 31.18 10.90
N LEU A 422 -7.34 30.23 11.81
CA LEU A 422 -8.35 30.39 12.85
C LEU A 422 -8.02 31.56 13.78
N HIS A 423 -6.78 31.67 14.24
CA HIS A 423 -6.35 32.78 15.10
C HIS A 423 -6.33 34.14 14.40
N THR A 424 -6.20 34.17 13.07
CA THR A 424 -6.20 35.42 12.30
C THR A 424 -7.62 35.89 11.96
N GLU A 425 -8.51 34.98 11.57
CA GLU A 425 -9.87 35.32 11.10
C GLU A 425 -10.92 35.24 12.22
N GLU A 426 -10.64 34.54 13.32
CA GLU A 426 -11.49 34.32 14.50
C GLU A 426 -12.97 34.09 14.12
N SER A 427 -13.79 35.14 14.22
CA SER A 427 -15.24 35.14 14.03
C SER A 427 -15.70 35.06 12.56
N HIS A 428 -14.78 35.26 11.60
CA HIS A 428 -15.00 35.15 10.16
C HIS A 428 -14.55 33.81 9.56
N TYR A 429 -14.09 32.87 10.39
CA TYR A 429 -13.63 31.58 9.93
C TYR A 429 -14.69 30.85 9.09
N ALA A 430 -14.38 30.63 7.82
CA ALA A 430 -15.33 30.10 6.85
C ALA A 430 -15.81 28.69 7.21
N THR A 431 -17.10 28.40 6.95
CA THR A 431 -17.68 27.06 7.15
C THR A 431 -16.93 25.96 6.40
N ASN A 432 -16.34 26.27 5.23
CA ASN A 432 -15.54 25.33 4.47
C ASN A 432 -14.23 24.96 5.19
N ASN A 433 -13.56 25.91 5.83
CA ASN A 433 -12.34 25.64 6.60
C ASN A 433 -12.64 24.74 7.82
N MET A 434 -13.82 24.91 8.44
CA MET A 434 -14.26 24.01 9.52
C MET A 434 -14.50 22.58 9.02
N LYS A 435 -15.13 22.41 7.85
CA LYS A 435 -15.29 21.08 7.24
C LYS A 435 -13.93 20.44 6.94
N MET A 436 -12.94 21.24 6.55
CA MET A 436 -11.58 20.78 6.30
C MET A 436 -10.92 20.22 7.57
N ILE A 437 -11.03 20.89 8.72
CA ILE A 437 -10.51 20.36 10.00
C ILE A 437 -11.15 19.02 10.37
N ILE A 438 -12.47 18.87 10.13
CA ILE A 438 -13.17 17.61 10.41
C ILE A 438 -12.69 16.51 9.47
N ALA A 439 -12.56 16.80 8.18
CA ALA A 439 -12.02 15.88 7.19
C ALA A 439 -10.59 15.44 7.52
N LEU A 440 -9.73 16.40 7.91
CA LEU A 440 -8.35 16.15 8.34
C LEU A 440 -8.29 15.16 9.51
N ASN A 441 -9.12 15.36 10.53
CA ASN A 441 -9.15 14.47 11.68
C ASN A 441 -9.61 13.05 11.31
N ASP A 442 -10.65 12.93 10.49
CA ASP A 442 -11.14 11.62 10.03
C ASP A 442 -10.07 10.90 9.18
N ASP A 443 -9.37 11.64 8.32
CA ASP A 443 -8.30 11.13 7.46
C ASP A 443 -7.08 10.69 8.28
N LEU A 444 -6.70 11.44 9.33
CA LEU A 444 -5.67 11.05 10.29
C LEU A 444 -6.02 9.73 11.00
N GLU A 445 -7.24 9.60 11.51
CA GLU A 445 -7.70 8.37 12.18
C GLU A 445 -7.71 7.17 11.23
N ASN A 446 -8.12 7.39 9.98
CA ASN A 446 -8.10 6.37 8.95
C ASN A 446 -6.68 5.94 8.60
N LEU A 447 -5.77 6.90 8.39
CA LEU A 447 -4.36 6.63 8.07
C LEU A 447 -3.68 5.88 9.22
N LYS A 448 -3.88 6.33 10.47
CA LYS A 448 -3.40 5.65 11.69
C LYS A 448 -3.86 4.20 11.74
N ARG A 449 -5.13 3.92 11.44
CA ARG A 449 -5.68 2.55 11.41
C ARG A 449 -4.99 1.67 10.37
N LYS A 450 -4.70 2.21 9.18
CA LYS A 450 -4.05 1.48 8.08
C LYS A 450 -2.55 1.22 8.32
N ILE A 451 -1.86 2.08 9.07
CA ILE A 451 -0.42 1.94 9.36
C ILE A 451 -0.14 1.05 10.57
N ARG A 452 -1.03 0.99 11.57
CA ARG A 452 -0.84 0.13 12.78
C ARG A 452 -0.39 -1.31 12.45
N PRO A 453 -0.94 -1.99 11.44
CA PRO A 453 -0.45 -3.30 11.00
C PRO A 453 1.01 -3.31 10.52
N LEU A 454 1.46 -2.29 9.78
CA LEU A 454 2.84 -2.17 9.31
C LEU A 454 3.82 -2.21 10.48
N ARG A 455 3.54 -1.44 11.54
CA ARG A 455 4.33 -1.45 12.77
C ARG A 455 4.44 -2.86 13.38
N ARG A 456 3.31 -3.57 13.47
CA ARG A 456 3.30 -4.94 14.02
C ARG A 456 4.19 -5.89 13.21
N ILE A 457 4.23 -5.73 11.90
CA ILE A 457 5.12 -6.50 11.02
C ILE A 457 6.57 -6.18 11.35
N VAL A 458 6.97 -4.91 11.31
CA VAL A 458 8.36 -4.48 11.57
C VAL A 458 8.83 -4.91 12.96
N ARG A 459 8.00 -4.72 13.99
CA ARG A 459 8.30 -5.20 15.34
C ARG A 459 8.45 -6.72 15.41
N GLY A 460 7.53 -7.46 14.79
CA GLY A 460 7.61 -8.92 14.75
C GLY A 460 8.85 -9.44 14.00
N LEU A 461 9.37 -8.66 13.04
CA LEU A 461 10.62 -8.92 12.35
C LEU A 461 11.84 -8.57 13.21
N ALA A 462 11.78 -7.50 14.02
CA ALA A 462 12.82 -7.09 14.96
C ALA A 462 12.95 -8.06 16.15
N ASP A 463 11.84 -8.64 16.60
CA ASP A 463 11.80 -9.60 17.71
C ASP A 463 12.19 -11.03 17.28
N ASP A 464 12.33 -11.29 15.97
CA ASP A 464 12.62 -12.61 15.41
C ASP A 464 14.04 -13.10 15.77
N PRO A 465 14.20 -14.19 16.54
CA PRO A 465 15.50 -14.66 16.99
C PRO A 465 16.34 -15.32 15.89
N GLU A 466 15.73 -15.75 14.77
CA GLU A 466 16.47 -16.37 13.66
C GLU A 466 17.29 -15.36 12.85
N ARG A 467 17.01 -14.07 13.03
CA ARG A 467 17.72 -13.00 12.34
C ARG A 467 19.02 -12.60 13.01
N ASN A 468 19.90 -12.02 12.19
CA ASN A 468 21.12 -11.41 12.69
C ASN A 468 20.81 -10.28 13.69
N GLY A 469 21.44 -10.32 14.86
CA GLY A 469 21.28 -9.34 15.92
C GLY A 469 21.54 -7.89 15.50
N SER A 470 22.46 -7.67 14.55
CA SER A 470 22.69 -6.32 14.01
C SER A 470 21.46 -5.78 13.28
N ILE A 471 20.84 -6.56 12.40
CA ILE A 471 19.68 -6.16 11.60
C ILE A 471 18.46 -5.97 12.49
N ARG A 472 18.28 -6.83 13.51
CA ARG A 472 17.22 -6.68 14.50
C ARG A 472 17.23 -5.32 15.18
N ARG A 473 18.42 -4.76 15.48
CA ARG A 473 18.57 -3.42 16.03
C ARG A 473 18.08 -2.35 15.06
N TYR A 474 18.49 -2.42 13.79
CA TYR A 474 18.03 -1.48 12.77
C TYR A 474 16.51 -1.59 12.52
N LEU A 475 15.95 -2.79 12.54
CA LEU A 475 14.50 -2.99 12.47
C LEU A 475 13.77 -2.42 13.70
N ALA A 476 14.37 -2.50 14.89
CA ALA A 476 13.83 -1.88 16.10
C ALA A 476 13.83 -0.35 16.00
N ASP A 477 14.91 0.24 15.47
CA ASP A 477 14.97 1.69 15.20
C ASP A 477 13.87 2.09 14.20
N CYS A 478 13.64 1.28 13.16
CA CYS A 478 12.53 1.50 12.20
C CYS A 478 11.13 1.33 12.84
N ASP A 479 10.93 0.38 13.76
CA ASP A 479 9.69 0.30 14.56
C ASP A 479 9.47 1.57 15.38
N GLU A 480 10.53 2.13 15.95
CA GLU A 480 10.49 3.37 16.72
C GLU A 480 10.12 4.57 15.84
N ASP A 481 10.70 4.70 14.64
CA ASP A 481 10.33 5.75 13.69
C ASP A 481 8.86 5.68 13.25
N ILE A 482 8.36 4.47 12.98
CA ILE A 482 6.94 4.26 12.65
C ILE A 482 6.06 4.56 13.88
N ASN A 483 6.50 4.19 15.08
CA ASN A 483 5.78 4.50 16.33
C ASN A 483 5.71 6.02 16.57
N ASN A 484 6.80 6.74 16.37
CA ASN A 484 6.85 8.19 16.50
C ASN A 484 5.86 8.86 15.53
N SER A 485 5.84 8.40 14.28
CA SER A 485 4.84 8.84 13.28
C SER A 485 3.39 8.59 13.73
N LEU A 486 3.11 7.45 14.38
CA LEU A 486 1.77 7.14 14.91
C LEU A 486 1.40 8.01 16.12
N LEU A 487 2.37 8.30 17.01
CA LEU A 487 2.18 9.19 18.16
C LEU A 487 1.94 10.64 17.70
N ASP A 488 2.68 11.09 16.70
CA ASP A 488 2.47 12.39 16.07
C ASP A 488 1.05 12.51 15.50
N MET A 489 0.55 11.47 14.80
CA MET A 489 -0.83 11.45 14.32
C MET A 489 -1.86 11.53 15.44
N GLU A 490 -1.60 10.88 16.58
CA GLU A 490 -2.47 10.94 17.75
C GLU A 490 -2.49 12.35 18.36
N GLN A 491 -1.32 12.99 18.51
CA GLN A 491 -1.22 14.37 18.96
C GLN A 491 -1.95 15.33 18.01
N MET A 492 -1.78 15.15 16.70
CA MET A 492 -2.47 15.96 15.69
C MET A 492 -3.99 15.79 15.74
N SER A 493 -4.49 14.58 16.00
CA SER A 493 -5.93 14.37 16.17
C SER A 493 -6.47 15.13 17.39
N VAL A 494 -5.76 15.11 18.52
CA VAL A 494 -6.10 15.90 19.71
C VAL A 494 -6.08 17.40 19.40
N GLN A 495 -5.10 17.87 18.62
CA GLN A 495 -5.04 19.26 18.15
C GLN A 495 -6.24 19.61 17.28
N CYS A 496 -6.62 18.76 16.32
CA CYS A 496 -7.81 18.99 15.50
C CYS A 496 -9.08 19.11 16.36
N ASP A 497 -9.24 18.27 17.39
CA ASP A 497 -10.38 18.37 18.30
C ASP A 497 -10.36 19.64 19.16
N SER A 498 -9.18 20.08 19.58
CA SER A 498 -9.01 21.39 20.23
C SER A 498 -9.45 22.53 19.30
N LEU A 499 -8.99 22.53 18.03
CA LEU A 499 -9.37 23.54 17.04
C LEU A 499 -10.89 23.52 16.75
N LYS A 500 -11.52 22.34 16.66
CA LYS A 500 -12.99 22.24 16.52
C LYS A 500 -13.71 22.89 17.70
N ASN A 501 -13.23 22.69 18.92
CA ASN A 501 -13.83 23.28 20.12
C ASN A 501 -13.60 24.80 20.19
N GLU A 502 -12.45 25.28 19.74
CA GLU A 502 -12.16 26.71 19.63
C GLU A 502 -13.09 27.39 18.61
N VAL A 503 -13.27 26.79 17.42
CA VAL A 503 -14.24 27.25 16.41
C VAL A 503 -15.66 27.32 16.99
N ARG A 504 -16.09 26.31 17.76
CA ARG A 504 -17.39 26.32 18.45
C ARG A 504 -17.48 27.49 19.44
N THR A 505 -16.42 27.70 20.23
CA THR A 505 -16.35 28.79 21.21
C THR A 505 -16.47 30.16 20.55
N TYR A 506 -15.80 30.40 19.41
CA TYR A 506 -15.96 31.65 18.66
C TYR A 506 -17.38 31.84 18.13
N LYS A 507 -18.01 30.78 17.62
CA LYS A 507 -19.42 30.81 17.16
C LYS A 507 -20.38 31.10 18.31
N ASP A 508 -20.21 30.46 19.45
CA ASP A 508 -21.04 30.67 20.65
C ASP A 508 -20.86 32.10 21.19
N THR A 509 -19.63 32.61 21.19
CA THR A 509 -19.36 34.00 21.58
C THR A 509 -20.05 34.98 20.63
N ARG A 510 -20.01 34.73 19.31
CA ARG A 510 -20.69 35.57 18.31
C ARG A 510 -22.21 35.52 18.45
N THR A 511 -22.79 34.35 18.63
CA THR A 511 -24.25 34.21 18.82
C THR A 511 -24.69 34.91 20.10
N ASN A 512 -23.93 34.79 21.19
CA ASN A 512 -24.17 35.53 22.43
C ASN A 512 -24.10 37.06 22.21
N THR A 513 -23.13 37.55 21.45
CA THR A 513 -23.04 38.98 21.11
C THR A 513 -24.24 39.44 20.27
N MET A 514 -24.69 38.64 19.30
CA MET A 514 -25.88 38.97 18.50
C MET A 514 -27.16 38.98 19.34
N LEU A 515 -27.35 37.97 20.21
CA LEU A 515 -28.48 37.92 21.14
C LEU A 515 -28.47 39.12 22.09
N PHE A 516 -27.29 39.52 22.57
CA PHE A 516 -27.13 40.73 23.37
C PHE A 516 -27.58 41.96 22.60
N ILE A 517 -27.12 42.15 21.36
CA ILE A 517 -27.47 43.31 20.53
C ILE A 517 -28.98 43.36 20.29
N LEU A 518 -29.60 42.23 19.95
CA LEU A 518 -31.05 42.14 19.76
C LEU A 518 -31.81 42.48 21.04
N SER A 519 -31.38 41.95 22.19
CA SER A 519 -31.99 42.23 23.50
C SER A 519 -31.84 43.69 23.88
N MET A 520 -30.69 44.29 23.57
CA MET A 520 -30.38 45.69 23.79
C MET A 520 -31.36 46.58 23.00
N VAL A 521 -31.47 46.36 21.68
CA VAL A 521 -32.43 47.08 20.82
C VAL A 521 -33.86 46.89 21.35
N THR A 522 -34.25 45.65 21.65
CA THR A 522 -35.60 45.32 22.13
C THR A 522 -35.96 46.03 23.44
N THR A 523 -35.05 46.06 24.41
CA THR A 523 -35.28 46.71 25.71
C THR A 523 -35.43 48.23 25.60
N LEU A 524 -34.79 48.85 24.60
CA LEU A 524 -34.97 50.28 24.32
C LEU A 524 -36.32 50.57 23.66
N PHE A 525 -36.75 49.72 22.72
CA PHE A 525 -37.96 49.99 21.94
C PHE A 525 -39.26 49.51 22.60
N ILE A 526 -39.28 48.40 23.36
CA ILE A 526 -40.53 47.87 23.93
C ILE A 526 -41.25 48.90 24.83
N PRO A 527 -40.59 49.55 25.81
CA PRO A 527 -41.26 50.55 26.65
C PRO A 527 -41.71 51.76 25.85
N ALA A 528 -40.89 52.21 24.88
CA ALA A 528 -41.25 53.34 24.01
C ALA A 528 -42.46 53.00 23.13
N GLN A 529 -42.50 51.80 22.54
CA GLN A 529 -43.61 51.28 21.74
C GLN A 529 -44.89 51.17 22.57
N PHE A 530 -44.79 50.66 23.81
CA PHE A 530 -45.93 50.59 24.71
C PHE A 530 -46.53 51.98 24.99
N ILE A 531 -45.69 52.97 25.30
CA ILE A 531 -46.15 54.35 25.55
C ILE A 531 -46.72 54.97 24.27
N THR A 532 -46.08 54.79 23.11
CA THR A 532 -46.61 55.29 21.83
C THR A 532 -47.95 54.63 21.49
N GLY A 533 -48.11 53.33 21.79
CA GLY A 533 -49.36 52.61 21.61
C GLY A 533 -50.45 53.10 22.55
N LEU A 534 -50.11 53.33 23.84
CA LEU A 534 -51.01 53.86 24.85
C LEU A 534 -51.58 55.23 24.45
N TYR A 535 -50.71 56.14 24.01
CA TYR A 535 -51.11 57.48 23.53
C TYR A 535 -51.72 57.48 22.12
N GLY A 536 -51.55 56.38 21.37
CA GLY A 536 -52.16 56.17 20.05
C GLY A 536 -53.58 55.59 20.12
N MET A 537 -54.08 55.25 21.31
CA MET A 537 -55.46 54.80 21.50
C MET A 537 -56.43 56.00 21.54
N ASN A 538 -57.61 55.82 20.93
CA ASN A 538 -58.62 56.87 20.80
C ASN A 538 -59.43 57.06 22.10
N PHE A 539 -58.87 57.74 23.10
CA PHE A 539 -59.53 58.04 24.39
C PHE A 539 -60.10 59.47 24.52
N TYR A 540 -60.24 60.16 23.38
CA TYR A 540 -60.84 61.48 23.32
C TYR A 540 -62.31 61.36 22.88
N ASP A 541 -63.24 61.61 23.80
CA ASP A 541 -64.68 61.68 23.48
C ASP A 541 -65.05 63.12 23.10
N VAL A 542 -65.48 63.29 21.84
CA VAL A 542 -65.81 64.59 21.24
C VAL A 542 -67.10 65.16 21.81
N ASP A 543 -68.03 64.31 22.26
CA ASP A 543 -69.38 64.71 22.66
C ASP A 543 -69.43 65.24 24.11
N HIS A 544 -68.56 64.76 24.99
CA HIS A 544 -68.52 65.14 26.41
C HIS A 544 -67.34 66.06 26.77
N GLN A 545 -66.46 66.39 25.82
CA GLN A 545 -65.30 67.27 25.99
C GLN A 545 -64.41 66.87 27.20
N GLN A 546 -64.39 65.58 27.53
CA GLN A 546 -63.63 64.99 28.62
C GLN A 546 -62.76 63.86 28.04
N SER A 547 -61.44 64.00 28.16
CA SER A 547 -60.52 62.90 27.89
C SER A 547 -60.35 62.02 29.13
N SER A 548 -60.40 60.70 28.95
CA SER A 548 -60.08 59.76 30.05
C SER A 548 -58.59 59.82 30.43
N ILE A 549 -57.75 60.39 29.55
CA ILE A 549 -56.34 60.68 29.78
C ILE A 549 -56.17 62.21 29.85
N PRO A 550 -55.96 62.80 31.04
CA PRO A 550 -55.90 64.25 31.21
C PRO A 550 -54.70 64.90 30.47
N GLU A 551 -53.63 64.15 30.22
CA GLU A 551 -52.41 64.62 29.55
C GLU A 551 -52.61 64.95 28.07
N LEU A 552 -53.65 64.39 27.42
CA LEU A 552 -53.91 64.57 25.98
C LEU A 552 -54.46 65.96 25.64
N THR A 553 -55.21 66.58 26.55
CA THR A 553 -55.77 67.94 26.40
C THR A 553 -54.81 69.03 26.87
N TRP A 554 -53.64 68.66 27.42
CA TRP A 554 -52.70 69.60 27.98
C TRP A 554 -51.83 70.25 26.91
N ARG A 555 -51.67 71.58 26.95
CA ARG A 555 -50.87 72.36 25.98
C ARG A 555 -49.43 71.87 25.83
N TYR A 556 -48.83 71.30 26.87
CA TYR A 556 -47.46 70.77 26.87
C TYR A 556 -47.39 69.23 26.81
N GLY A 557 -48.52 68.53 26.60
CA GLY A 557 -48.58 67.06 26.60
C GLY A 557 -47.63 66.40 25.61
N TYR A 558 -47.48 66.96 24.41
CA TYR A 558 -46.52 66.46 23.41
C TYR A 558 -45.06 66.60 23.85
N ALA A 559 -44.70 67.71 24.51
CA ALA A 559 -43.35 67.90 25.04
C ALA A 559 -43.09 66.96 26.23
N TYR A 560 -44.08 66.80 27.12
CA TYR A 560 -44.02 65.86 28.23
C TYR A 560 -43.78 64.41 27.77
N PHE A 561 -44.48 63.96 26.72
CA PHE A 561 -44.29 62.65 26.11
C PHE A 561 -42.83 62.41 25.66
N TRP A 562 -42.24 63.34 24.92
CA TRP A 562 -40.84 63.22 24.48
C TRP A 562 -39.85 63.23 25.64
N CYS A 563 -40.08 64.06 26.67
CA CYS A 563 -39.28 64.06 27.89
C CYS A 563 -39.35 62.70 28.62
N LEU A 564 -40.54 62.10 28.72
CA LEU A 564 -40.73 60.79 29.35
C LEU A 564 -40.00 59.68 28.58
N ILE A 565 -40.11 59.66 27.25
CA ILE A 565 -39.39 58.68 26.42
C ILE A 565 -37.88 58.84 26.55
N LEU A 566 -37.37 60.07 26.46
CA LEU A 566 -35.94 60.34 26.63
C LEU A 566 -35.45 59.94 28.02
N LEU A 567 -36.26 60.15 29.07
CA LEU A 567 -35.95 59.72 30.43
C LEU A 567 -35.85 58.19 30.54
N ILE A 568 -36.75 57.44 29.91
CA ILE A 568 -36.76 55.97 29.92
C ILE A 568 -35.56 55.42 29.14
N ILE A 569 -35.27 55.98 27.97
CA ILE A 569 -34.08 55.62 27.17
C ILE A 569 -32.80 55.93 27.97
N ALA A 570 -32.71 57.10 28.60
CA ALA A 570 -31.55 57.45 29.43
C ALA A 570 -31.43 56.52 30.64
N GLY A 571 -32.54 56.20 31.31
CA GLY A 571 -32.59 55.29 32.45
C GLY A 571 -32.12 53.88 32.11
N THR A 572 -32.61 53.32 31.00
CA THR A 572 -32.18 51.99 30.51
C THR A 572 -30.70 51.98 30.10
N LEU A 573 -30.20 53.00 29.41
CA LEU A 573 -28.77 53.12 29.08
C LEU A 573 -27.88 53.22 30.32
N LEU A 574 -28.31 53.95 31.36
CA LEU A 574 -27.59 54.06 32.63
C LEU A 574 -27.56 52.73 33.38
N LEU A 575 -28.65 51.95 33.36
CA LEU A 575 -28.69 50.60 33.92
C LEU A 575 -27.67 49.69 33.21
N PHE A 576 -27.63 49.69 31.88
CA PHE A 576 -26.66 48.90 31.12
C PHE A 576 -25.20 49.31 31.38
N LYS A 577 -24.95 50.62 31.58
CA LYS A 577 -23.64 51.11 32.00
C LYS A 577 -23.26 50.61 33.39
N LYS A 578 -24.19 50.64 34.36
CA LYS A 578 -23.96 50.14 35.73
C LYS A 578 -23.71 48.63 35.77
N MET A 579 -24.41 47.85 34.94
CA MET A 579 -24.23 46.40 34.85
C MET A 579 -22.95 45.97 34.12
N LYS A 580 -22.08 46.92 33.70
CA LYS A 580 -20.87 46.64 32.91
C LYS A 580 -21.14 45.77 31.67
N MET A 581 -22.29 45.96 31.03
CA MET A 581 -22.65 45.22 29.80
C MET A 581 -21.92 45.75 28.56
N PHE A 582 -21.59 47.04 28.51
CA PHE A 582 -20.85 47.68 27.40
C PHE A 582 -19.39 47.25 27.16
N PRO A 583 -18.53 46.94 28.17
CA PRO A 583 -17.16 46.50 27.91
C PRO A 583 -17.03 45.15 27.19
N ARG A 584 -18.10 44.36 27.02
CA ARG A 584 -18.10 43.11 26.24
C ARG A 584 -18.27 43.32 24.72
N LEU A 585 -18.58 44.53 24.26
CA LEU A 585 -18.76 44.88 22.84
C LEU A 585 -17.49 45.42 22.16
N LYS A 586 -16.44 45.72 22.93
CA LYS A 586 -15.20 46.35 22.45
C LYS A 586 -14.05 45.36 22.22
N ARG A 587 -14.28 44.07 22.41
CA ARG A 587 -13.33 43.00 22.11
C ARG A 587 -13.87 42.15 20.99
#